data_AF-A0A836S508-F1
#
_entry.id   AF-A0A836S508-F1
#
_cell.length_a   1.000
_cell.length_b   1.000
_cell.length_c   1.000
_cell.angle_alpha   90.00
_cell.angle_beta   90.00
_cell.angle_gamma   90.00
#
_symmetry.space_group_name_H-M   'P 1'
#
loop_
_entity.id
_entity.type
_entity.pdbx_description
1 polymer ?
#
loop_
_entity_poly.entity_id
_entity_poly.type
_entity_poly.pdbx_seq_one_letter_code
_entity_poly.pdbx_strand_id
1 'polypeptide(L)'
;MSTFNLSSITTAAGLYAAVSLLVLTATGCNDGSNNTTGTGGDGEKSISFAPVNTPETDSEKREILATNKVTINGTDYDTGFKTIMRSGDQSGSFGQIYDKNGSAVLATDGSPKISNDNDFASLLTGDDGKLYMVSHFESRPGAMYLTELSQDSASGELSPVQTRNLDFSHVNGGWVHCAGSVTPWGTHLGSEEYEPDAEDRDPVTGEIDGYYNAMGDYTGGDLTQLNPYDYGWQVEVKVDDFNTATVTKHYAMGRVAHELAYVMPNQKTAYISDDGTNVGLFRFEADTAADLSAGELFVARWVQTSKQNGGRADLEWISLGSATDAEIKTYLDNKITFADIFDKADPDADGACPATFTSINTTRGHECLKVKAGMEKAASRMETRRYAAILGGTTEFRKMEGITLDPDAKVMYLAMSAVERGMEDAYSVPKQSTKYDIGGNNDIRLPFNRCGVVYALDLDDNYVAKNMYGVVTGIPVTESYGADNDTQAYDPNGPFAKNKCHLDGIANPDNITFMPGYKTLIIGEDTGSGHQNDLIWSYNIESKELTRIQTTPYGSETTSPYFYPDINGWAYLMSVVQHPYGESDADQLVAGSGADKAYTGYIGPLPAMN
;
A
#
# COMPACT_ATOMS: atom_id res chain seq x y z
N MET A 1 -75.67 -3.67 -3.66
CA MET A 1 -76.15 -2.32 -3.29
C MET A 1 -74.99 -1.38 -3.58
N SER A 2 -75.08 -0.18 -4.14
CA SER A 2 -76.10 0.55 -4.88
C SER A 2 -75.38 1.85 -5.29
N THR A 3 -75.38 2.17 -6.59
CA THR A 3 -75.43 3.54 -7.18
C THR A 3 -74.53 4.66 -6.62
N PHE A 4 -73.54 5.18 -7.37
CA PHE A 4 -73.60 6.03 -8.59
C PHE A 4 -73.94 7.52 -8.38
N ASN A 5 -73.15 8.37 -9.08
CA ASN A 5 -73.38 9.77 -9.45
C ASN A 5 -73.40 10.84 -8.32
N LEU A 6 -73.26 12.15 -8.62
CA LEU A 6 -72.37 12.95 -9.51
C LEU A 6 -72.74 14.44 -9.28
N SER A 7 -72.10 15.39 -9.98
CA SER A 7 -72.50 16.82 -10.14
C SER A 7 -72.32 17.74 -8.90
N SER A 8 -72.03 19.05 -9.02
CA SER A 8 -71.57 19.83 -10.20
C SER A 8 -71.05 21.24 -9.84
N ILE A 9 -69.98 21.65 -10.54
CA ILE A 9 -69.80 22.94 -11.27
C ILE A 9 -70.19 24.26 -10.59
N THR A 10 -69.19 25.16 -10.48
CA THR A 10 -69.29 26.58 -10.88
C THR A 10 -67.94 27.08 -11.41
N THR A 11 -67.92 28.17 -12.20
CA THR A 11 -66.83 28.51 -13.13
C THR A 11 -66.41 30.00 -13.11
N ALA A 12 -65.35 30.31 -13.87
CA ALA A 12 -64.82 31.63 -14.31
C ALA A 12 -63.60 32.18 -13.52
N ALA A 13 -62.60 32.83 -14.15
CA ALA A 13 -62.19 32.86 -15.57
C ALA A 13 -60.77 33.50 -15.72
N GLY A 14 -60.05 33.23 -16.82
CA GLY A 14 -58.86 34.00 -17.23
C GLY A 14 -57.76 33.18 -17.95
N LEU A 15 -57.56 33.43 -19.25
CA LEU A 15 -56.43 32.96 -20.10
C LEU A 15 -55.66 34.22 -20.60
N TYR A 16 -54.50 34.19 -21.29
CA TYR A 16 -53.61 33.14 -21.85
C TYR A 16 -52.17 33.35 -21.28
N ALA A 17 -50.99 33.02 -21.83
CA ALA A 17 -50.45 32.43 -23.09
C ALA A 17 -48.98 31.99 -22.80
N ALA A 18 -48.32 31.03 -23.47
CA ALA A 18 -48.74 29.95 -24.39
C ALA A 18 -47.94 28.65 -24.02
N VAL A 19 -47.21 27.84 -24.81
CA VAL A 19 -46.80 27.80 -26.24
C VAL A 19 -46.97 26.38 -26.80
N SER A 20 -47.85 26.26 -27.80
CA SER A 20 -47.78 25.46 -29.03
C SER A 20 -46.90 24.20 -29.14
N LEU A 21 -47.57 23.04 -29.24
CA LEU A 21 -47.11 21.82 -29.93
C LEU A 21 -47.97 21.61 -31.19
N LEU A 22 -47.42 21.09 -32.30
CA LEU A 22 -48.05 20.20 -33.33
C LEU A 22 -47.02 19.98 -34.48
N VAL A 23 -46.58 18.75 -34.79
CA VAL A 23 -47.16 17.76 -35.75
C VAL A 23 -47.06 18.14 -37.24
N LEU A 24 -46.36 17.31 -38.03
CA LEU A 24 -46.93 16.62 -39.20
C LEU A 24 -46.10 15.36 -39.60
N THR A 25 -46.48 14.67 -40.68
CA THR A 25 -46.16 13.24 -40.93
C THR A 25 -45.53 12.94 -42.31
N ALA A 26 -45.06 11.68 -42.46
CA ALA A 26 -44.58 11.01 -43.68
C ALA A 26 -43.15 11.42 -44.15
N THR A 27 -42.41 10.62 -44.94
CA THR A 27 -42.68 9.33 -45.63
C THR A 27 -41.60 8.28 -45.33
N GLY A 28 -41.91 6.99 -45.48
CA GLY A 28 -40.90 5.92 -45.37
C GLY A 28 -40.08 5.71 -46.66
N CYS A 29 -38.78 5.52 -46.51
CA CYS A 29 -37.91 4.81 -47.45
C CYS A 29 -37.23 3.65 -46.72
N ASN A 30 -36.89 2.58 -47.43
CA ASN A 30 -36.33 1.36 -46.87
C ASN A 30 -34.85 1.23 -47.28
N ASP A 31 -33.95 1.38 -46.33
CA ASP A 31 -32.55 0.92 -46.41
C ASP A 31 -32.17 0.24 -45.10
N GLY A 32 -31.43 -0.87 -45.21
CA GLY A 32 -31.18 -1.76 -44.08
C GLY A 32 -29.88 -1.44 -43.34
N SER A 33 -30.00 -1.09 -42.06
CA SER A 33 -28.89 -1.20 -41.09
C SER A 33 -29.30 -2.18 -39.98
N ASN A 34 -28.48 -3.21 -39.77
CA ASN A 34 -28.63 -4.13 -38.64
C ASN A 34 -28.25 -3.40 -37.35
N ASN A 35 -29.21 -2.69 -36.74
CA ASN A 35 -29.04 -2.21 -35.39
C ASN A 35 -29.33 -3.36 -34.42
N THR A 36 -28.37 -4.29 -34.30
CA THR A 36 -28.40 -5.33 -33.28
C THR A 36 -28.24 -4.67 -31.91
N THR A 37 -29.37 -4.32 -31.30
CA THR A 37 -29.45 -4.03 -29.87
C THR A 37 -29.02 -5.29 -29.13
N GLY A 38 -27.73 -5.36 -28.79
CA GLY A 38 -27.16 -6.47 -28.04
C GLY A 38 -27.83 -6.52 -26.68
N THR A 39 -28.73 -7.48 -26.49
CA THR A 39 -29.15 -7.92 -25.17
C THR A 39 -27.95 -8.65 -24.56
N GLY A 40 -27.02 -7.89 -23.99
CA GLY A 40 -26.03 -8.42 -23.07
C GLY A 40 -26.79 -9.15 -21.98
N GLY A 41 -26.58 -10.45 -21.86
CA GLY A 41 -27.16 -11.21 -20.76
C GLY A 41 -26.36 -10.92 -19.49
N ASP A 42 -27.06 -10.84 -18.35
CA ASP A 42 -26.46 -10.79 -17.02
C ASP A 42 -25.80 -12.15 -16.69
N GLY A 43 -24.72 -12.46 -17.41
CA GLY A 43 -23.78 -13.50 -17.03
C GLY A 43 -22.88 -12.97 -15.93
N GLU A 44 -22.73 -13.74 -14.87
CA GLU A 44 -21.84 -13.39 -13.75
C GLU A 44 -20.39 -13.26 -14.24
N LYS A 45 -19.79 -12.08 -14.02
CA LYS A 45 -18.38 -11.82 -14.31
C LYS A 45 -17.53 -12.87 -13.61
N SER A 46 -16.61 -13.47 -14.34
CA SER A 46 -15.77 -14.56 -13.84
C SER A 46 -14.36 -14.49 -14.41
N ILE A 47 -13.38 -14.77 -13.55
CA ILE A 47 -11.97 -14.90 -13.92
C ILE A 47 -11.36 -16.13 -13.24
N SER A 48 -10.51 -16.86 -13.95
CA SER A 48 -9.61 -17.85 -13.37
C SER A 48 -8.29 -17.91 -14.13
N PHE A 49 -7.19 -17.98 -13.39
CA PHE A 49 -5.83 -18.06 -13.95
C PHE A 49 -5.35 -19.52 -14.00
N ALA A 50 -4.48 -19.85 -14.94
CA ALA A 50 -3.77 -21.13 -14.92
C ALA A 50 -2.76 -21.13 -13.76
N PRO A 51 -2.71 -22.18 -12.91
CA PRO A 51 -1.83 -22.20 -11.75
C PRO A 51 -0.35 -22.30 -12.15
N VAL A 52 0.49 -21.58 -11.41
CA VAL A 52 1.95 -21.71 -11.44
C VAL A 52 2.38 -22.74 -10.38
N ASN A 53 3.28 -23.65 -10.75
CA ASN A 53 3.84 -24.64 -9.82
C ASN A 53 4.79 -23.97 -8.81
N THR A 54 4.99 -24.58 -7.64
CA THR A 54 6.09 -24.19 -6.75
C THR A 54 7.43 -24.48 -7.45
N PRO A 55 8.39 -23.52 -7.48
CA PRO A 55 9.72 -23.76 -8.02
C PRO A 55 10.44 -24.92 -7.29
N GLU A 56 10.78 -25.99 -8.00
CA GLU A 56 11.45 -27.16 -7.41
C GLU A 56 12.97 -27.10 -7.63
N THR A 57 13.37 -26.79 -8.87
CA THR A 57 14.77 -26.79 -9.34
C THR A 57 15.43 -25.42 -9.21
N ASP A 58 16.78 -25.43 -9.21
CA ASP A 58 17.59 -24.20 -9.20
C ASP A 58 17.38 -23.29 -10.42
N SER A 59 16.89 -23.80 -11.57
CA SER A 59 16.54 -22.95 -12.71
C SER A 59 15.23 -22.20 -12.47
N GLU A 60 14.19 -22.94 -12.05
CA GLU A 60 12.86 -22.37 -11.76
C GLU A 60 12.94 -21.30 -10.67
N LYS A 61 13.79 -21.50 -9.66
CA LYS A 61 14.01 -20.54 -8.55
C LYS A 61 14.80 -19.29 -8.93
N ARG A 62 15.24 -19.15 -10.18
CA ARG A 62 15.95 -17.98 -10.71
C ARG A 62 15.14 -17.21 -11.76
N GLU A 63 13.93 -17.68 -12.06
CA GLU A 63 13.07 -17.17 -13.13
C GLU A 63 11.77 -16.61 -12.53
N ILE A 64 11.20 -15.58 -13.18
CA ILE A 64 9.83 -15.15 -12.88
C ILE A 64 8.89 -16.13 -13.59
N LEU A 65 8.34 -17.09 -12.87
CA LEU A 65 7.32 -18.00 -13.40
C LEU A 65 5.96 -17.34 -13.22
N ALA A 66 5.27 -17.03 -14.32
CA ALA A 66 3.96 -16.39 -14.29
C ALA A 66 2.91 -17.25 -15.01
N THR A 67 1.64 -17.05 -14.64
CA THR A 67 0.50 -17.69 -15.30
C THR A 67 0.50 -17.41 -16.80
N ASN A 68 0.37 -18.46 -17.61
CA ASN A 68 0.46 -18.36 -19.07
C ASN A 68 -0.90 -18.29 -19.78
N LYS A 69 -2.00 -18.47 -19.04
CA LYS A 69 -3.37 -18.41 -19.56
C LYS A 69 -4.31 -17.89 -18.50
N VAL A 70 -5.20 -16.98 -18.88
CA VAL A 70 -6.36 -16.57 -18.06
C VAL A 70 -7.66 -16.92 -18.79
N THR A 71 -8.68 -17.25 -18.02
CA THR A 71 -10.04 -17.50 -18.51
C THR A 71 -10.91 -16.36 -18.01
N ILE A 72 -11.40 -15.49 -18.89
CA ILE A 72 -12.25 -14.35 -18.55
C ILE A 72 -13.63 -14.57 -19.17
N ASN A 73 -14.69 -14.58 -18.35
CA ASN A 73 -16.07 -14.82 -18.76
C ASN A 73 -16.25 -16.07 -19.65
N GLY A 74 -15.50 -17.13 -19.34
CA GLY A 74 -15.48 -18.39 -20.10
C GLY A 74 -14.69 -18.38 -21.41
N THR A 75 -13.96 -17.30 -21.72
CA THR A 75 -13.07 -17.21 -22.89
C THR A 75 -11.61 -17.29 -22.45
N ASP A 76 -10.82 -18.11 -23.14
CA ASP A 76 -9.39 -18.29 -22.90
C ASP A 76 -8.56 -17.18 -23.57
N TYR A 77 -7.58 -16.65 -22.83
CA TYR A 77 -6.58 -15.69 -23.32
C TYR A 77 -5.18 -16.13 -22.87
N ASP A 78 -4.24 -16.22 -23.82
CA ASP A 78 -2.82 -16.39 -23.51
C ASP A 78 -2.30 -15.12 -22.79
N THR A 79 -1.44 -15.29 -21.78
CA THR A 79 -0.87 -14.18 -20.99
C THR A 79 0.52 -14.55 -20.44
N GLY A 80 1.11 -13.70 -19.62
CA GLY A 80 2.41 -13.92 -18.97
C GLY A 80 2.98 -12.62 -18.40
N PHE A 81 4.11 -12.73 -17.69
CA PHE A 81 4.83 -11.56 -17.20
C PHE A 81 5.55 -10.82 -18.35
N LYS A 82 5.47 -9.49 -18.32
CA LYS A 82 6.05 -8.55 -19.27
C LYS A 82 6.86 -7.50 -18.51
N THR A 83 8.17 -7.45 -18.75
CA THR A 83 9.05 -6.42 -18.16
C THR A 83 8.91 -5.12 -18.95
N ILE A 84 8.62 -4.00 -18.26
CA ILE A 84 8.69 -2.65 -18.84
C ILE A 84 10.13 -2.14 -18.70
N MET A 85 10.72 -2.22 -17.50
CA MET A 85 12.09 -1.78 -17.20
C MET A 85 12.74 -2.65 -16.12
N ARG A 86 14.08 -2.70 -16.10
CA ARG A 86 14.89 -3.19 -14.97
C ARG A 86 15.81 -2.10 -14.44
N SER A 87 16.22 -2.23 -13.18
CA SER A 87 17.17 -1.32 -12.50
C SER A 87 18.41 -1.11 -13.37
N GLY A 88 18.83 0.14 -13.60
CA GLY A 88 19.98 0.48 -14.44
C GLY A 88 19.78 0.25 -15.95
N ASP A 89 18.54 0.18 -16.45
CA ASP A 89 18.24 0.32 -17.87
C ASP A 89 18.40 1.79 -18.34
N GLN A 90 18.10 2.05 -19.62
CA GLN A 90 18.28 3.37 -20.27
C GLN A 90 19.71 3.92 -20.07
N SER A 91 20.70 3.09 -20.41
CA SER A 91 22.14 3.36 -20.25
C SER A 91 22.63 3.54 -18.80
N GLY A 92 21.97 2.90 -17.82
CA GLY A 92 22.33 3.03 -16.40
C GLY A 92 21.75 4.29 -15.76
N SER A 93 20.51 4.66 -16.13
CA SER A 93 19.85 5.86 -15.61
C SER A 93 18.57 5.59 -14.82
N PHE A 94 17.86 4.48 -15.04
CA PHE A 94 16.70 4.10 -14.23
C PHE A 94 17.16 3.59 -12.85
N GLY A 95 16.66 4.17 -11.77
CA GLY A 95 17.12 3.87 -10.40
C GLY A 95 18.44 4.52 -9.98
N GLN A 96 18.96 5.47 -10.77
CA GLN A 96 20.12 6.26 -10.37
C GLN A 96 19.76 7.21 -9.22
N ILE A 97 20.55 7.17 -8.15
CA ILE A 97 20.34 8.00 -6.96
C ILE A 97 20.97 9.40 -7.16
N TYR A 98 20.30 10.46 -6.73
CA TYR A 98 20.77 11.84 -6.90
C TYR A 98 20.92 12.56 -5.56
N ASP A 99 21.91 13.45 -5.48
CA ASP A 99 22.09 14.37 -4.35
C ASP A 99 21.12 15.56 -4.44
N LYS A 100 21.07 16.36 -3.37
CA LYS A 100 20.25 17.58 -3.28
C LYS A 100 20.56 18.66 -4.35
N ASN A 101 21.65 18.51 -5.10
CA ASN A 101 22.08 19.42 -6.16
C ASN A 101 21.76 18.87 -7.56
N GLY A 102 21.09 17.71 -7.66
CA GLY A 102 20.84 17.01 -8.93
C GLY A 102 22.06 16.30 -9.51
N SER A 103 23.11 16.07 -8.71
CA SER A 103 24.30 15.30 -9.11
C SER A 103 24.10 13.81 -8.84
N ALA A 104 24.51 12.97 -9.79
CA ALA A 104 24.44 11.51 -9.60
C ALA A 104 25.36 11.05 -8.45
N VAL A 105 24.80 10.35 -7.47
CA VAL A 105 25.57 9.68 -6.42
C VAL A 105 26.35 8.51 -7.04
N LEU A 106 27.60 8.32 -6.62
CA LEU A 106 28.47 7.28 -7.13
C LEU A 106 28.74 6.22 -6.06
N ALA A 107 28.86 4.96 -6.48
CA ALA A 107 29.35 3.88 -5.65
C ALA A 107 30.86 4.02 -5.36
N THR A 108 31.38 3.23 -4.42
CA THR A 108 32.77 3.30 -3.93
C THR A 108 33.85 3.09 -5.00
N ASP A 109 33.51 2.44 -6.12
CA ASP A 109 34.40 2.24 -7.28
C ASP A 109 34.34 3.38 -8.32
N GLY A 110 33.46 4.36 -8.11
CA GLY A 110 33.20 5.47 -9.04
C GLY A 110 32.15 5.16 -10.11
N SER A 111 31.50 3.99 -10.07
CA SER A 111 30.35 3.70 -10.92
C SER A 111 29.09 4.44 -10.43
N PRO A 112 28.03 4.58 -11.26
CA PRO A 112 26.80 5.25 -10.86
C PRO A 112 26.04 4.42 -9.79
N LYS A 113 25.61 5.03 -8.67
CA LYS A 113 24.82 4.35 -7.63
C LYS A 113 23.40 4.10 -8.15
N ILE A 114 23.16 2.87 -8.62
CA ILE A 114 21.84 2.36 -8.98
C ILE A 114 21.23 1.63 -7.78
N SER A 115 19.99 1.95 -7.44
CA SER A 115 19.17 1.14 -6.54
C SER A 115 18.51 0.00 -7.32
N ASN A 116 18.55 -1.21 -6.76
CA ASN A 116 17.76 -2.36 -7.22
C ASN A 116 16.44 -2.48 -6.43
N ASP A 117 16.12 -1.46 -5.65
CA ASP A 117 15.10 -1.45 -4.60
C ASP A 117 13.78 -0.96 -5.23
N ASN A 118 13.44 -1.50 -6.40
CA ASN A 118 12.29 -1.08 -7.22
C ASN A 118 10.96 -1.47 -6.58
N ASP A 119 10.10 -0.48 -6.33
CA ASP A 119 8.74 -0.72 -5.79
C ASP A 119 7.65 -0.04 -6.66
N PHE A 120 6.60 0.52 -6.04
CA PHE A 120 5.31 0.81 -6.64
C PHE A 120 5.39 1.54 -7.98
N ALA A 121 4.73 0.95 -8.97
CA ALA A 121 4.74 1.42 -10.35
C ALA A 121 3.30 1.73 -10.80
N SER A 122 2.89 3.00 -10.66
CA SER A 122 1.55 3.44 -11.07
C SER A 122 1.48 3.75 -12.56
N LEU A 123 0.43 3.30 -13.25
CA LEU A 123 0.11 3.74 -14.61
C LEU A 123 -0.85 4.93 -14.55
N LEU A 124 -0.48 6.07 -15.16
CA LEU A 124 -1.24 7.32 -15.15
C LEU A 124 -1.41 7.89 -16.56
N THR A 125 -2.46 8.68 -16.78
CA THR A 125 -2.57 9.57 -17.95
C THR A 125 -2.23 11.00 -17.52
N GLY A 126 -1.25 11.63 -18.18
CA GLY A 126 -0.88 13.04 -17.90
C GLY A 126 -1.86 14.06 -18.51
N ASP A 127 -1.76 15.33 -18.10
CA ASP A 127 -2.57 16.42 -18.70
C ASP A 127 -2.34 16.58 -20.22
N ASP A 128 -1.18 16.17 -20.74
CA ASP A 128 -0.90 16.12 -22.19
C ASP A 128 -1.61 14.96 -22.94
N GLY A 129 -2.28 14.06 -22.21
CA GLY A 129 -3.03 12.93 -22.74
C GLY A 129 -2.21 11.67 -23.04
N LYS A 130 -0.92 11.62 -22.67
CA LYS A 130 -0.10 10.40 -22.80
C LYS A 130 -0.15 9.49 -21.57
N LEU A 131 0.23 8.23 -21.79
CA LEU A 131 0.45 7.25 -20.73
C LEU A 131 1.85 7.42 -20.11
N TYR A 132 1.89 7.44 -18.79
CA TYR A 132 3.08 7.53 -17.98
C TYR A 132 3.12 6.42 -16.92
N MET A 133 4.32 6.09 -16.47
CA MET A 133 4.57 5.28 -15.29
C MET A 133 5.38 6.11 -14.28
N VAL A 134 4.91 6.18 -13.03
CA VAL A 134 5.71 6.67 -11.90
C VAL A 134 6.14 5.44 -11.10
N SER A 135 7.45 5.23 -10.97
CA SER A 135 8.05 4.08 -10.29
C SER A 135 8.88 4.49 -9.09
N HIS A 136 8.70 3.82 -7.96
CA HIS A 136 9.47 4.01 -6.75
C HIS A 136 10.83 3.30 -6.74
N PHE A 137 11.72 3.80 -5.87
CA PHE A 137 12.92 3.14 -5.41
C PHE A 137 13.07 3.34 -3.88
N GLU A 138 12.97 2.25 -3.13
CA GLU A 138 12.84 2.16 -1.65
C GLU A 138 14.16 2.45 -0.88
N SER A 139 15.08 3.12 -1.56
CA SER A 139 16.44 3.35 -1.07
C SER A 139 16.54 4.55 -0.11
N ARG A 140 17.75 4.72 0.46
CA ARG A 140 18.20 5.98 1.06
C ARG A 140 19.40 6.51 0.25
N PRO A 141 19.35 7.72 -0.31
CA PRO A 141 18.17 8.57 -0.57
C PRO A 141 17.14 7.90 -1.48
N GLY A 142 15.85 8.07 -1.18
CA GLY A 142 14.76 7.53 -1.98
C GLY A 142 14.61 8.28 -3.30
N ALA A 143 14.11 7.60 -4.33
CA ALA A 143 13.91 8.19 -5.66
C ALA A 143 12.58 7.75 -6.27
N MET A 144 12.03 8.59 -7.14
CA MET A 144 10.87 8.25 -7.97
C MET A 144 11.17 8.62 -9.43
N TYR A 145 10.79 7.74 -10.35
CA TYR A 145 11.07 7.89 -11.78
C TYR A 145 9.79 8.08 -12.59
N LEU A 146 9.75 9.14 -13.40
CA LEU A 146 8.71 9.33 -14.40
C LEU A 146 9.18 8.77 -15.74
N THR A 147 8.40 7.83 -16.29
CA THR A 147 8.66 7.16 -17.56
C THR A 147 7.49 7.39 -18.51
N GLU A 148 7.75 7.95 -19.70
CA GLU A 148 6.76 8.01 -20.78
C GLU A 148 6.62 6.62 -21.42
N LEU A 149 5.38 6.15 -21.57
CA LEU A 149 5.09 4.83 -22.14
C LEU A 149 4.42 4.96 -23.51
N SER A 150 4.81 4.07 -24.41
CA SER A 150 4.04 3.73 -25.61
C SER A 150 3.25 2.44 -25.36
N GLN A 151 1.98 2.43 -25.75
CA GLN A 151 1.11 1.26 -25.72
C GLN A 151 0.79 0.85 -27.17
N ASP A 152 1.03 -0.40 -27.55
CA ASP A 152 0.60 -0.90 -28.87
C ASP A 152 -0.93 -1.02 -28.92
N SER A 153 -1.55 -0.46 -29.96
CA SER A 153 -3.01 -0.38 -30.07
C SER A 153 -3.71 -1.68 -30.52
N ALA A 154 -2.94 -2.70 -30.90
CA ALA A 154 -3.44 -4.00 -31.36
C ALA A 154 -3.14 -5.15 -30.38
N SER A 155 -2.08 -5.04 -29.55
CA SER A 155 -1.76 -6.02 -28.51
C SER A 155 -1.84 -5.50 -27.07
N GLY A 156 -1.90 -4.17 -26.86
CA GLY A 156 -1.80 -3.54 -25.55
C GLY A 156 -0.38 -3.54 -24.96
N GLU A 157 0.64 -3.98 -25.69
CA GLU A 157 1.98 -4.13 -25.11
C GLU A 157 2.60 -2.77 -24.75
N LEU A 158 3.01 -2.62 -23.49
CA LEU A 158 3.64 -1.40 -22.98
C LEU A 158 5.14 -1.42 -23.24
N SER A 159 5.73 -0.27 -23.54
CA SER A 159 7.18 -0.11 -23.70
C SER A 159 7.65 1.29 -23.29
N PRO A 160 8.82 1.41 -22.64
CA PRO A 160 9.36 2.69 -22.20
C PRO A 160 9.91 3.50 -23.39
N VAL A 161 9.45 4.76 -23.51
CA VAL A 161 9.93 5.71 -24.52
C VAL A 161 11.14 6.49 -23.99
N GLN A 162 11.00 7.07 -22.80
CA GLN A 162 12.01 7.86 -22.11
C GLN A 162 11.72 7.89 -20.61
N THR A 163 12.74 8.03 -19.76
CA THR A 163 12.61 8.06 -18.31
C THR A 163 13.50 9.14 -17.68
N ARG A 164 13.13 9.64 -16.50
CA ARG A 164 13.96 10.52 -15.66
C ARG A 164 13.58 10.41 -14.18
N ASN A 165 14.52 10.76 -13.31
CA ASN A 165 14.21 11.01 -11.90
C ASN A 165 13.27 12.23 -11.75
N LEU A 166 12.46 12.22 -10.68
CA LEU A 166 11.70 13.37 -10.20
C LEU A 166 12.56 14.22 -9.24
N ASP A 167 12.27 15.52 -9.17
CA ASP A 167 12.99 16.43 -8.27
C ASP A 167 12.27 16.50 -6.91
N PHE A 168 13.03 16.26 -5.84
CA PHE A 168 12.59 16.32 -4.44
C PHE A 168 13.34 17.42 -3.64
N SER A 169 14.15 18.26 -4.30
CA SER A 169 14.99 19.27 -3.65
C SER A 169 14.20 20.36 -2.91
N HIS A 170 12.94 20.59 -3.28
CA HIS A 170 12.00 21.50 -2.59
C HIS A 170 11.35 20.89 -1.34
N VAL A 171 11.49 19.57 -1.12
CA VAL A 171 10.96 18.82 0.04
C VAL A 171 12.05 18.05 0.80
N ASN A 172 13.31 18.49 0.67
CA ASN A 172 14.50 17.94 1.35
C ASN A 172 14.80 16.46 1.06
N GLY A 173 14.35 15.96 -0.09
CA GLY A 173 14.63 14.60 -0.56
C GLY A 173 13.48 13.61 -0.36
N GLY A 174 13.56 12.51 -1.11
CA GLY A 174 12.73 11.32 -0.92
C GLY A 174 13.38 10.34 0.04
N TRP A 175 12.58 9.53 0.71
CA TRP A 175 13.00 8.54 1.70
C TRP A 175 12.11 7.30 1.57
N VAL A 176 12.70 6.11 1.37
CA VAL A 176 12.02 4.79 1.48
C VAL A 176 10.64 4.80 0.82
N HIS A 177 10.61 5.03 -0.49
CA HIS A 177 9.38 4.99 -1.26
C HIS A 177 9.00 3.52 -1.48
N CYS A 178 8.14 3.00 -0.61
CA CYS A 178 7.66 1.62 -0.55
C CYS A 178 6.45 1.44 -1.49
N ALA A 179 5.28 1.09 -1.01
CA ALA A 179 4.09 0.96 -1.85
C ALA A 179 3.37 2.29 -2.16
N GLY A 180 2.18 2.20 -2.77
CA GLY A 180 1.35 3.36 -3.11
C GLY A 180 0.01 3.00 -3.75
N SER A 181 -0.78 4.02 -4.07
CA SER A 181 -2.02 3.86 -4.84
C SER A 181 -2.18 4.91 -5.94
N VAL A 182 -3.20 4.75 -6.78
CA VAL A 182 -3.67 5.79 -7.72
C VAL A 182 -4.93 6.42 -7.15
N THR A 183 -4.93 7.74 -7.00
CA THR A 183 -6.08 8.47 -6.42
C THR A 183 -7.31 8.41 -7.34
N PRO A 184 -8.53 8.60 -6.79
CA PRO A 184 -9.74 8.78 -7.59
C PRO A 184 -9.74 9.98 -8.56
N TRP A 185 -8.71 10.83 -8.53
CA TRP A 185 -8.50 11.95 -9.46
C TRP A 185 -7.29 11.76 -10.39
N GLY A 186 -6.71 10.56 -10.44
CA GLY A 186 -5.73 10.17 -11.47
C GLY A 186 -4.28 10.59 -11.19
N THR A 187 -3.94 10.87 -9.93
CA THR A 187 -2.56 11.11 -9.49
C THR A 187 -1.98 9.87 -8.81
N HIS A 188 -0.66 9.79 -8.75
CA HIS A 188 0.06 8.78 -7.99
C HIS A 188 0.18 9.24 -6.53
N LEU A 189 -0.14 8.36 -5.58
CA LEU A 189 -0.02 8.59 -4.14
C LEU A 189 0.91 7.54 -3.53
N GLY A 190 2.21 7.81 -3.60
CA GLY A 190 3.29 7.04 -3.02
C GLY A 190 3.57 7.41 -1.56
N SER A 191 4.43 6.65 -0.89
CA SER A 191 4.68 6.75 0.55
C SER A 191 6.11 7.18 0.90
N GLU A 192 6.36 7.33 2.20
CA GLU A 192 7.70 7.26 2.79
C GLU A 192 7.60 6.39 4.06
N GLU A 193 8.33 5.28 4.06
CA GLU A 193 8.21 4.16 5.00
C GLU A 193 9.37 4.20 6.04
N TYR A 194 9.37 3.38 7.11
CA TYR A 194 10.29 3.39 8.27
C TYR A 194 10.82 4.77 8.69
N GLU A 195 9.98 5.64 9.26
CA GLU A 195 10.44 6.99 9.60
C GLU A 195 11.52 7.01 10.72
N PRO A 196 12.52 7.91 10.66
CA PRO A 196 13.56 7.98 11.69
C PRO A 196 13.06 8.60 13.00
N ASP A 197 13.53 8.14 14.17
CA ASP A 197 13.16 8.79 15.44
C ASP A 197 13.90 10.14 15.58
N ALA A 198 13.15 11.19 15.90
CA ALA A 198 13.71 12.51 16.15
C ALA A 198 14.29 12.66 17.57
N GLU A 199 14.00 11.73 18.48
CA GLU A 199 14.62 11.68 19.81
C GLU A 199 16.09 11.22 19.76
N ASP A 200 16.39 10.17 18.99
CA ASP A 200 17.72 9.53 18.93
C ASP A 200 18.77 10.36 18.19
N ARG A 201 18.39 11.50 17.59
CA ARG A 201 19.27 12.33 16.75
C ARG A 201 20.32 13.06 17.57
N ASP A 202 21.60 12.76 17.34
CA ASP A 202 22.69 13.53 17.93
C ASP A 202 22.64 15.00 17.45
N PRO A 203 22.64 16.00 18.35
CA PRO A 203 22.51 17.41 17.99
C PRO A 203 23.80 18.03 17.43
N VAL A 204 24.94 17.33 17.50
CA VAL A 204 26.26 17.78 17.07
C VAL A 204 26.68 17.12 15.75
N THR A 205 26.51 15.81 15.60
CA THR A 205 26.86 15.06 14.37
C THR A 205 25.69 14.92 13.41
N GLY A 206 24.45 14.95 13.93
CA GLY A 206 23.24 14.68 13.16
C GLY A 206 22.94 13.21 12.93
N GLU A 207 23.74 12.30 13.49
CA GLU A 207 23.56 10.84 13.35
C GLU A 207 22.37 10.31 14.15
N ILE A 208 21.79 9.19 13.69
CA ILE A 208 20.88 8.33 14.46
C ILE A 208 21.43 6.90 14.44
N ASP A 209 21.34 6.25 13.29
CA ASP A 209 21.77 4.87 13.08
C ASP A 209 22.27 4.66 11.63
N GLY A 210 22.69 3.43 11.30
CA GLY A 210 23.14 3.09 9.95
C GLY A 210 22.06 3.15 8.86
N TYR A 211 20.77 3.12 9.22
CA TYR A 211 19.65 3.15 8.27
C TYR A 211 19.38 4.60 7.84
N TYR A 212 19.31 5.53 8.79
CA TYR A 212 19.16 6.96 8.57
C TYR A 212 20.44 7.61 8.03
N ASN A 213 21.63 7.24 8.54
CA ASN A 213 22.89 7.84 8.10
C ASN A 213 23.19 7.58 6.61
N ALA A 214 22.52 6.60 5.97
CA ALA A 214 22.57 6.40 4.52
C ALA A 214 22.03 7.59 3.71
N MET A 215 21.16 8.42 4.29
CA MET A 215 20.74 9.70 3.70
C MET A 215 21.88 10.72 3.55
N GLY A 216 23.05 10.48 4.17
CA GLY A 216 24.23 11.32 4.01
C GLY A 216 24.64 11.51 2.54
N ASP A 217 24.40 10.53 1.67
CA ASP A 217 24.63 10.66 0.23
C ASP A 217 23.84 11.85 -0.39
N TYR A 218 22.67 12.19 0.15
CA TYR A 218 21.85 13.33 -0.32
C TYR A 218 22.53 14.68 -0.06
N THR A 219 23.24 14.82 1.07
CA THR A 219 23.86 16.07 1.52
C THR A 219 25.35 16.16 1.22
N GLY A 220 25.95 15.12 0.63
CA GLY A 220 27.39 15.02 0.39
C GLY A 220 28.19 14.57 1.62
N GLY A 221 27.55 13.81 2.53
CA GLY A 221 28.12 13.25 3.76
C GLY A 221 27.87 14.09 5.02
N ASP A 222 27.15 15.21 4.93
CA ASP A 222 26.87 16.09 6.07
C ASP A 222 25.48 15.83 6.66
N LEU A 223 25.43 14.95 7.66
CA LEU A 223 24.22 14.58 8.39
C LEU A 223 23.65 15.73 9.24
N THR A 224 24.44 16.76 9.56
CA THR A 224 23.96 17.91 10.35
C THR A 224 22.89 18.72 9.61
N GLN A 225 22.87 18.65 8.27
CA GLN A 225 21.89 19.31 7.41
C GLN A 225 20.54 18.58 7.38
N LEU A 226 20.51 17.27 7.66
CA LEU A 226 19.31 16.44 7.66
C LEU A 226 18.44 16.70 8.91
N ASN A 227 17.13 16.58 8.75
CA ASN A 227 16.15 16.64 9.82
C ASN A 227 15.26 15.39 9.77
N PRO A 228 15.18 14.56 10.83
CA PRO A 228 14.35 13.34 10.84
C PRO A 228 12.89 13.60 10.48
N TYR A 229 12.33 14.74 10.88
CA TYR A 229 10.95 15.09 10.59
C TYR A 229 10.67 15.45 9.12
N ASP A 230 11.69 15.58 8.25
CA ASP A 230 11.47 15.84 6.81
C ASP A 230 10.99 14.58 6.06
N TYR A 231 11.03 13.41 6.70
CA TYR A 231 10.77 12.09 6.12
C TYR A 231 9.67 11.33 6.86
N GLY A 232 8.96 10.43 6.16
CA GLY A 232 7.88 9.60 6.72
C GLY A 232 6.48 10.16 6.44
N TRP A 233 6.27 10.74 5.25
CA TRP A 233 5.02 11.40 4.85
C TRP A 233 4.46 10.80 3.55
N GLN A 234 3.14 10.88 3.37
CA GLN A 234 2.54 10.54 2.08
C GLN A 234 2.97 11.54 0.99
N VAL A 235 3.33 11.02 -0.19
CA VAL A 235 3.83 11.78 -1.34
C VAL A 235 2.86 11.66 -2.51
N GLU A 236 2.27 12.78 -2.96
CA GLU A 236 1.49 12.83 -4.20
C GLU A 236 2.34 13.33 -5.36
N VAL A 237 2.22 12.66 -6.51
CA VAL A 237 2.79 13.06 -7.80
C VAL A 237 1.68 13.29 -8.82
N LYS A 238 1.48 14.55 -9.23
CA LYS A 238 0.69 14.89 -10.42
C LYS A 238 1.62 15.00 -11.63
N VAL A 239 1.26 14.35 -12.74
CA VAL A 239 1.99 14.43 -14.01
C VAL A 239 1.23 15.34 -14.97
N ASP A 240 1.88 16.42 -15.41
CA ASP A 240 1.33 17.32 -16.43
C ASP A 240 1.83 16.90 -17.83
N ASP A 241 3.14 16.73 -17.97
CA ASP A 241 3.83 16.16 -19.13
C ASP A 241 5.16 15.51 -18.72
N PHE A 242 5.88 14.83 -19.64
CA PHE A 242 7.16 14.18 -19.31
C PHE A 242 8.17 15.10 -18.59
N ASN A 243 8.21 16.39 -18.92
CA ASN A 243 9.13 17.37 -18.32
C ASN A 243 8.57 17.99 -17.03
N THR A 244 7.26 17.92 -16.82
CA THR A 244 6.53 18.69 -15.82
C THR A 244 5.67 17.77 -14.94
N ALA A 245 6.12 17.58 -13.70
CA ALA A 245 5.36 16.86 -12.68
C ALA A 245 5.54 17.56 -11.33
N THR A 246 4.47 17.60 -10.54
CA THR A 246 4.43 18.27 -9.23
C THR A 246 4.46 17.23 -8.12
N VAL A 247 5.43 17.33 -7.21
CA VAL A 247 5.60 16.46 -6.03
C VAL A 247 5.18 17.21 -4.76
N THR A 248 4.26 16.64 -3.98
CA THR A 248 3.69 17.23 -2.75
C THR A 248 3.82 16.24 -1.59
N LYS A 249 4.27 16.68 -0.41
CA LYS A 249 4.17 15.89 0.84
C LYS A 249 2.95 16.36 1.65
N HIS A 250 2.00 15.46 1.92
CA HIS A 250 0.73 15.77 2.59
C HIS A 250 0.86 15.68 4.11
N TYR A 251 1.51 16.68 4.70
CA TYR A 251 1.80 16.75 6.14
C TYR A 251 0.55 16.69 7.05
N ALA A 252 -0.63 17.09 6.56
CA ALA A 252 -1.89 17.01 7.30
C ALA A 252 -2.31 15.58 7.65
N MET A 253 -1.92 14.59 6.83
CA MET A 253 -2.19 13.17 6.98
C MET A 253 -1.36 12.50 8.10
N GLY A 254 -0.30 13.17 8.58
CA GLY A 254 0.55 12.69 9.66
C GLY A 254 1.75 11.87 9.21
N ARG A 255 2.69 11.71 10.14
CA ARG A 255 4.00 11.07 9.95
C ARG A 255 4.03 9.70 10.63
N VAL A 256 4.25 8.66 9.84
CA VAL A 256 4.40 7.26 10.25
C VAL A 256 5.34 6.58 9.24
N ALA A 257 5.52 5.27 9.36
CA ALA A 257 6.13 4.45 8.34
C ALA A 257 5.01 4.05 7.36
N HIS A 258 4.70 4.95 6.42
CA HIS A 258 3.57 4.73 5.53
C HIS A 258 3.95 3.59 4.57
N GLU A 259 3.21 2.48 4.60
CA GLU A 259 3.22 1.55 3.48
C GLU A 259 2.59 2.26 2.26
N LEU A 260 1.31 2.57 2.38
CA LEU A 260 0.55 3.39 1.45
C LEU A 260 -0.65 4.06 2.11
N ALA A 261 -1.19 5.07 1.43
CA ALA A 261 -2.55 5.54 1.66
C ALA A 261 -3.48 5.13 0.51
N TYR A 262 -4.68 4.67 0.86
CA TYR A 262 -5.74 4.36 -0.09
C TYR A 262 -6.90 5.35 0.06
N VAL A 263 -7.13 6.19 -0.95
CA VAL A 263 -8.21 7.19 -0.94
C VAL A 263 -9.51 6.59 -1.47
N MET A 264 -10.56 6.63 -0.64
CA MET A 264 -11.85 6.04 -0.93
C MET A 264 -12.62 6.80 -2.03
N PRO A 265 -13.60 6.17 -2.71
CA PRO A 265 -14.37 6.78 -3.81
C PRO A 265 -15.16 8.06 -3.45
N ASN A 266 -15.32 8.40 -2.17
CA ASN A 266 -15.84 9.72 -1.76
C ASN A 266 -14.82 10.87 -1.93
N GLN A 267 -13.59 10.56 -2.34
CA GLN A 267 -12.46 11.48 -2.54
C GLN A 267 -12.06 12.26 -1.28
N LYS A 268 -12.40 11.74 -0.10
CA LYS A 268 -12.28 12.42 1.20
C LYS A 268 -11.67 11.57 2.29
N THR A 269 -12.13 10.34 2.42
CA THR A 269 -11.63 9.40 3.44
C THR A 269 -10.44 8.66 2.86
N ALA A 270 -9.28 8.76 3.49
CA ALA A 270 -8.10 7.95 3.18
C ALA A 270 -7.79 7.02 4.35
N TYR A 271 -7.45 5.77 4.06
CA TYR A 271 -6.85 4.87 5.05
C TYR A 271 -5.34 4.86 4.86
N ILE A 272 -4.60 4.75 5.95
CA ILE A 272 -3.15 4.80 6.01
C ILE A 272 -2.69 3.57 6.79
N SER A 273 -1.92 2.70 6.14
CA SER A 273 -1.17 1.63 6.81
C SER A 273 0.11 2.17 7.43
N ASP A 274 0.65 1.43 8.40
CA ASP A 274 1.82 1.80 9.20
C ASP A 274 2.65 0.53 9.41
N ASP A 275 3.71 0.30 8.64
CA ASP A 275 4.61 -0.84 8.92
C ASP A 275 5.48 -0.53 10.14
N GLY A 276 5.54 -1.50 11.02
CA GLY A 276 6.50 -1.58 12.08
C GLY A 276 6.08 -2.66 13.05
N THR A 277 6.55 -2.53 14.28
CA THR A 277 6.06 -3.31 15.42
C THR A 277 5.36 -2.35 16.35
N ASN A 278 4.20 -2.71 16.91
CA ASN A 278 3.44 -1.80 17.77
C ASN A 278 3.10 -0.49 17.05
N VAL A 279 2.42 -0.68 15.93
CA VAL A 279 1.98 0.32 14.94
C VAL A 279 0.47 0.49 14.94
N GLY A 280 -0.04 1.58 14.37
CA GLY A 280 -1.46 1.97 14.43
C GLY A 280 -2.14 2.01 13.07
N LEU A 281 -3.40 1.57 12.98
CA LEU A 281 -4.19 1.75 11.76
C LEU A 281 -4.81 3.16 11.76
N PHE A 282 -4.52 3.96 10.74
CA PHE A 282 -4.96 5.36 10.67
C PHE A 282 -5.98 5.60 9.56
N ARG A 283 -6.80 6.64 9.76
CA ARG A 283 -7.79 7.12 8.79
C ARG A 283 -7.78 8.65 8.78
N PHE A 284 -7.54 9.25 7.63
CA PHE A 284 -7.65 10.68 7.41
C PHE A 284 -9.00 11.00 6.78
N GLU A 285 -9.63 12.09 7.21
CA GLU A 285 -10.84 12.65 6.61
C GLU A 285 -10.51 14.08 6.16
N ALA A 286 -10.32 14.28 4.86
CA ALA A 286 -10.04 15.58 4.28
C ALA A 286 -11.16 16.59 4.60
N ASP A 287 -10.88 17.90 4.59
CA ASP A 287 -11.93 18.93 4.65
C ASP A 287 -12.70 18.98 3.31
N THR A 288 -11.97 18.94 2.20
CA THR A 288 -12.49 19.07 0.82
C THR A 288 -12.24 17.79 0.02
N ALA A 289 -13.14 17.48 -0.92
CA ALA A 289 -12.96 16.34 -1.81
C ALA A 289 -11.84 16.60 -2.84
N ALA A 290 -10.96 15.62 -3.04
CA ALA A 290 -9.75 15.72 -3.88
C ALA A 290 -8.73 16.80 -3.46
N ASP A 291 -8.66 17.10 -2.16
CA ASP A 291 -7.64 17.97 -1.56
C ASP A 291 -7.22 17.41 -0.19
N LEU A 292 -6.04 16.77 -0.15
CA LEU A 292 -5.51 16.14 1.06
C LEU A 292 -4.79 17.12 2.01
N SER A 293 -4.63 18.39 1.62
CA SER A 293 -3.80 19.37 2.34
C SER A 293 -4.40 19.91 3.65
N ALA A 294 -5.64 19.53 3.96
CA ALA A 294 -6.37 19.91 5.17
C ALA A 294 -7.36 18.82 5.58
N GLY A 295 -7.42 18.47 6.87
CA GLY A 295 -8.38 17.48 7.37
C GLY A 295 -8.16 17.03 8.81
N GLU A 296 -8.99 16.08 9.25
CA GLU A 296 -8.96 15.45 10.56
C GLU A 296 -8.35 14.03 10.49
N LEU A 297 -7.39 13.74 11.38
CA LEU A 297 -6.71 12.44 11.42
C LEU A 297 -7.23 11.62 12.59
N PHE A 298 -7.47 10.33 12.36
CA PHE A 298 -7.99 9.39 13.34
C PHE A 298 -7.09 8.15 13.44
N VAL A 299 -7.01 7.57 14.63
CA VAL A 299 -6.47 6.22 14.85
C VAL A 299 -7.59 5.25 15.19
N ALA A 300 -7.46 4.00 14.75
CA ALA A 300 -8.35 2.92 15.11
C ALA A 300 -8.13 2.46 16.57
N ARG A 301 -9.16 1.87 17.15
CA ARG A 301 -9.07 1.08 18.37
C ARG A 301 -9.78 -0.26 18.21
N TRP A 302 -9.07 -1.33 18.54
CA TRP A 302 -9.45 -2.72 18.31
C TRP A 302 -10.26 -3.29 19.48
N VAL A 303 -11.59 -3.36 19.34
CA VAL A 303 -12.45 -3.99 20.36
C VAL A 303 -12.61 -5.48 20.03
N GLN A 304 -11.66 -6.30 20.50
CA GLN A 304 -11.58 -7.72 20.12
C GLN A 304 -12.86 -8.52 20.48
N THR A 305 -13.46 -9.16 19.48
CA THR A 305 -14.64 -10.04 19.61
C THR A 305 -14.33 -11.53 19.33
N SER A 306 -13.24 -11.84 18.61
CA SER A 306 -12.77 -13.21 18.39
C SER A 306 -11.25 -13.27 18.22
N LYS A 307 -10.67 -14.45 18.49
CA LYS A 307 -9.25 -14.78 18.26
C LYS A 307 -9.03 -15.96 17.29
N GLN A 308 -10.06 -16.35 16.55
CA GLN A 308 -10.00 -17.44 15.56
C GLN A 308 -9.69 -16.88 14.17
N ASN A 309 -8.83 -17.55 13.39
CA ASN A 309 -8.52 -17.23 11.99
C ASN A 309 -8.06 -15.78 11.77
N GLY A 310 -6.98 -15.37 12.44
CA GLY A 310 -6.56 -13.95 12.52
C GLY A 310 -7.42 -13.09 13.45
N GLY A 311 -8.58 -13.59 13.90
CA GLY A 311 -9.44 -12.92 14.85
C GLY A 311 -10.44 -11.94 14.21
N ARG A 312 -11.12 -11.21 15.08
CA ARG A 312 -12.13 -10.21 14.71
C ARG A 312 -12.26 -9.15 15.81
N ALA A 313 -12.46 -7.91 15.42
CA ALA A 313 -12.83 -6.80 16.30
C ALA A 313 -13.95 -5.97 15.69
N ASP A 314 -14.71 -5.29 16.54
CA ASP A 314 -15.42 -4.08 16.14
C ASP A 314 -14.46 -2.88 16.32
N LEU A 315 -14.58 -1.83 15.51
CA LEU A 315 -13.62 -0.70 15.50
C LEU A 315 -14.23 0.58 16.06
N GLU A 316 -13.52 1.21 16.99
CA GLU A 316 -13.75 2.60 17.40
C GLU A 316 -12.71 3.52 16.72
N TRP A 317 -13.05 4.80 16.49
CA TRP A 317 -12.15 5.78 15.86
C TRP A 317 -11.90 6.96 16.81
N ILE A 318 -10.64 7.19 17.16
CA ILE A 318 -10.20 8.26 18.06
C ILE A 318 -9.59 9.38 17.22
N SER A 319 -10.15 10.59 17.31
CA SER A 319 -9.60 11.77 16.64
C SER A 319 -8.30 12.21 17.29
N LEU A 320 -7.29 12.46 16.45
CA LEU A 320 -6.04 13.15 16.79
C LEU A 320 -6.14 14.66 16.51
N GLY A 321 -7.30 15.14 16.04
CA GLY A 321 -7.61 16.54 15.72
C GLY A 321 -7.38 16.92 14.25
N SER A 322 -7.68 18.18 13.90
CA SER A 322 -7.55 18.71 12.54
C SER A 322 -6.28 19.55 12.34
N ALA A 323 -5.67 19.45 11.17
CA ALA A 323 -4.50 20.23 10.76
C ALA A 323 -4.47 20.49 9.24
N THR A 324 -3.66 21.45 8.82
CA THR A 324 -3.31 21.66 7.40
C THR A 324 -1.80 21.54 7.16
N ASP A 325 -1.41 21.27 5.92
CA ASP A 325 -0.01 21.16 5.51
C ASP A 325 0.80 22.41 5.88
N ALA A 326 0.20 23.60 5.72
CA ALA A 326 0.85 24.87 6.04
C ALA A 326 1.12 25.04 7.54
N GLU A 327 0.25 24.50 8.41
CA GLU A 327 0.50 24.49 9.86
C GLU A 327 1.64 23.53 10.22
N ILE A 328 1.67 22.32 9.65
CA ILE A 328 2.70 21.33 9.98
C ILE A 328 4.06 21.71 9.38
N LYS A 329 4.07 22.23 8.14
CA LYS A 329 5.27 22.81 7.54
C LYS A 329 5.83 23.97 8.36
N THR A 330 5.00 24.71 9.10
CA THR A 330 5.49 25.74 10.03
C THR A 330 6.33 25.12 11.17
N TYR A 331 6.03 23.91 11.64
CA TYR A 331 6.89 23.21 12.62
C TYR A 331 8.20 22.69 11.98
N LEU A 332 8.14 22.19 10.75
CA LEU A 332 9.32 21.75 9.97
C LEU A 332 10.27 22.91 9.67
N ASP A 333 9.75 24.05 9.18
CA ASP A 333 10.53 25.25 8.85
C ASP A 333 11.18 25.88 10.09
N ASN A 334 10.57 25.72 11.28
CA ASN A 334 11.17 26.11 12.56
C ASN A 334 12.14 25.07 13.14
N LYS A 335 12.26 23.89 12.53
CA LYS A 335 13.10 22.76 12.97
C LYS A 335 12.93 22.40 14.45
N ILE A 336 11.67 22.24 14.89
CA ILE A 336 11.38 21.78 16.25
C ILE A 336 11.92 20.36 16.49
N THR A 337 12.21 20.03 17.74
CA THR A 337 12.73 18.73 18.17
C THR A 337 11.70 17.94 18.97
N PHE A 338 11.94 16.64 19.17
CA PHE A 338 11.16 15.81 20.10
C PHE A 338 11.04 16.46 21.49
N ALA A 339 12.11 17.09 21.97
CA ALA A 339 12.18 17.78 23.26
C ALA A 339 11.39 19.12 23.31
N ASP A 340 10.96 19.66 22.17
CA ASP A 340 10.00 20.78 22.11
C ASP A 340 8.55 20.28 22.23
N ILE A 341 8.26 19.08 21.73
CA ILE A 341 6.91 18.47 21.71
C ILE A 341 6.57 17.80 23.04
N PHE A 342 7.50 17.04 23.64
CA PHE A 342 7.26 16.20 24.82
C PHE A 342 8.15 16.54 26.01
N ASP A 343 7.63 16.37 27.22
CA ASP A 343 8.43 15.91 28.35
C ASP A 343 8.44 14.37 28.36
N LYS A 344 9.60 13.75 28.63
CA LYS A 344 9.77 12.30 28.80
C LYS A 344 10.30 12.00 30.21
N ALA A 345 9.97 10.81 30.72
CA ALA A 345 10.52 10.25 31.94
C ALA A 345 10.78 8.75 31.80
N ASP A 346 11.60 8.20 32.68
CA ASP A 346 11.75 6.74 32.82
C ASP A 346 10.52 6.14 33.55
N PRO A 347 10.05 4.94 33.17
CA PRO A 347 9.18 4.14 34.01
C PRO A 347 9.93 3.63 35.24
N ASP A 348 9.20 3.33 36.33
CA ASP A 348 9.80 2.70 37.51
C ASP A 348 10.05 1.19 37.34
N ALA A 349 10.56 0.54 38.40
CA ALA A 349 10.93 -0.87 38.36
C ALA A 349 9.75 -1.85 38.19
N ASP A 350 8.52 -1.40 38.42
CA ASP A 350 7.29 -2.16 38.19
C ASP A 350 6.62 -1.76 36.85
N GLY A 351 7.25 -0.86 36.07
CA GLY A 351 6.76 -0.36 34.79
C GLY A 351 5.78 0.81 34.89
N ALA A 352 5.62 1.44 36.06
CA ALA A 352 4.69 2.55 36.23
C ALA A 352 5.31 3.91 35.87
N CYS A 353 4.54 4.74 35.17
CA CYS A 353 4.96 6.09 34.80
C CYS A 353 4.74 7.12 35.92
N PRO A 354 5.59 8.17 36.02
CA PRO A 354 5.38 9.26 36.97
C PRO A 354 4.06 10.01 36.76
N ALA A 355 3.51 10.59 37.83
CA ALA A 355 2.24 11.31 37.78
C ALA A 355 2.25 12.45 36.73
N THR A 356 1.16 12.54 35.95
CA THR A 356 0.96 13.44 34.80
C THR A 356 1.75 13.10 33.51
N PHE A 357 2.45 11.97 33.47
CA PHE A 357 2.88 11.32 32.23
C PHE A 357 1.90 10.20 31.87
N THR A 358 1.74 9.94 30.59
CA THR A 358 0.99 8.80 30.05
C THR A 358 1.97 7.69 29.71
N SER A 359 1.66 6.45 30.10
CA SER A 359 2.37 5.26 29.64
C SER A 359 1.90 4.91 28.24
N ILE A 360 2.83 4.59 27.35
CA ILE A 360 2.54 4.10 25.99
C ILE A 360 3.49 2.96 25.60
N ASN A 361 3.10 2.16 24.61
CA ASN A 361 4.01 1.24 23.91
C ASN A 361 3.80 1.36 22.39
N THR A 362 4.88 1.60 21.65
CA THR A 362 4.89 1.79 20.19
C THR A 362 6.11 1.09 19.57
N THR A 363 6.41 1.30 18.29
CA THR A 363 7.68 0.84 17.67
C THR A 363 8.95 1.32 18.41
N ARG A 364 8.85 2.41 19.20
CA ARG A 364 9.95 2.91 20.07
C ARG A 364 10.00 2.22 21.44
N GLY A 365 9.10 1.27 21.71
CA GLY A 365 8.97 0.54 22.96
C GLY A 365 8.10 1.24 24.00
N HIS A 366 8.32 0.88 25.27
CA HIS A 366 7.60 1.42 26.43
C HIS A 366 8.18 2.80 26.82
N GLU A 367 7.34 3.83 26.78
CA GLU A 367 7.71 5.20 27.13
C GLU A 367 6.73 5.85 28.12
N CYS A 368 7.23 6.78 28.94
CA CYS A 368 6.40 7.66 29.76
C CYS A 368 6.47 9.09 29.20
N LEU A 369 5.48 9.48 28.40
CA LEU A 369 5.46 10.76 27.67
C LEU A 369 4.38 11.72 28.17
N LYS A 370 4.61 13.01 27.95
CA LYS A 370 3.67 14.08 28.24
C LYS A 370 3.78 15.19 27.21
N VAL A 371 2.69 15.44 26.49
CA VAL A 371 2.62 16.53 25.50
C VAL A 371 2.78 17.88 26.18
N LYS A 372 3.62 18.76 25.61
CA LYS A 372 3.78 20.15 26.05
C LYS A 372 2.60 20.99 25.58
N ALA A 373 2.10 21.86 26.46
CA ALA A 373 0.88 22.62 26.21
C ALA A 373 1.01 23.52 24.97
N GLY A 374 0.14 23.31 23.97
CA GLY A 374 0.19 23.98 22.66
C GLY A 374 0.93 23.20 21.57
N MET A 375 1.53 22.04 21.88
CA MET A 375 2.21 21.15 20.93
C MET A 375 1.36 19.93 20.54
N GLU A 376 0.07 19.88 20.90
CA GLU A 376 -0.82 18.76 20.61
C GLU A 376 -0.94 18.50 19.10
N LYS A 377 -0.93 19.56 18.27
CA LYS A 377 -0.92 19.46 16.80
C LYS A 377 0.41 18.93 16.24
N ALA A 378 1.54 19.35 16.82
CA ALA A 378 2.86 18.83 16.44
C ALA A 378 2.99 17.35 16.81
N ALA A 379 2.65 16.98 18.06
CA ALA A 379 2.60 15.60 18.51
C ALA A 379 1.71 14.73 17.60
N SER A 380 0.52 15.23 17.25
CA SER A 380 -0.41 14.50 16.39
C SER A 380 0.11 14.18 14.98
N ARG A 381 0.99 15.01 14.41
CA ARG A 381 1.40 14.90 12.99
C ARG A 381 2.85 14.53 12.78
N MET A 382 3.75 14.82 13.73
CA MET A 382 5.19 14.54 13.61
C MET A 382 5.59 13.30 14.44
N GLU A 383 4.77 12.94 15.41
CA GLU A 383 4.97 11.86 16.39
C GLU A 383 3.69 11.01 16.51
N THR A 384 3.02 10.77 15.37
CA THR A 384 1.64 10.33 15.24
C THR A 384 1.30 9.10 16.10
N ARG A 385 2.16 8.07 16.09
CA ARG A 385 1.98 6.86 16.92
C ARG A 385 2.03 7.14 18.42
N ARG A 386 3.01 7.93 18.87
CA ARG A 386 3.16 8.32 20.28
C ARG A 386 1.93 9.08 20.75
N TYR A 387 1.45 10.04 19.96
CA TYR A 387 0.24 10.80 20.30
C TYR A 387 -1.04 9.94 20.25
N ALA A 388 -1.15 9.02 19.28
CA ALA A 388 -2.26 8.08 19.20
C ALA A 388 -2.35 7.15 20.42
N ALA A 389 -1.21 6.60 20.87
CA ALA A 389 -1.13 5.80 22.08
C ALA A 389 -1.45 6.64 23.34
N ILE A 390 -1.02 7.90 23.41
CA ILE A 390 -1.36 8.83 24.52
C ILE A 390 -2.88 9.07 24.61
N LEU A 391 -3.60 9.03 23.48
CA LEU A 391 -5.07 9.14 23.42
C LEU A 391 -5.80 7.79 23.55
N GLY A 392 -5.08 6.67 23.71
CA GLY A 392 -5.65 5.34 23.90
C GLY A 392 -6.05 4.61 22.60
N GLY A 393 -5.52 5.02 21.45
CA GLY A 393 -5.60 4.23 20.21
C GLY A 393 -4.78 2.94 20.29
N THR A 394 -5.12 1.95 19.48
CA THR A 394 -4.41 0.66 19.48
C THR A 394 -3.12 0.76 18.66
N THR A 395 -1.97 0.77 19.33
CA THR A 395 -0.62 0.76 18.72
C THR A 395 0.06 -0.60 18.92
N GLU A 396 -0.60 -1.65 18.46
CA GLU A 396 -0.27 -3.06 18.73
C GLU A 396 -0.18 -3.92 17.47
N PHE A 397 -0.52 -3.37 16.30
CA PHE A 397 -0.42 -4.07 15.02
C PHE A 397 1.06 -4.33 14.63
N ARG A 398 1.29 -5.16 13.60
CA ARG A 398 2.62 -5.61 13.17
C ARG A 398 2.62 -5.91 11.67
N LYS A 399 3.48 -5.23 10.88
CA LYS A 399 3.47 -5.29 9.41
C LYS A 399 2.06 -5.04 8.87
N MET A 400 1.58 -3.79 8.88
CA MET A 400 0.35 -3.43 8.18
C MET A 400 0.70 -2.88 6.81
N GLU A 401 0.50 -3.70 5.79
CA GLU A 401 0.97 -3.42 4.44
C GLU A 401 -0.19 -2.90 3.56
N GLY A 402 -0.25 -3.32 2.30
CA GLY A 402 -1.16 -2.78 1.31
C GLY A 402 -2.65 -2.83 1.65
N ILE A 403 -3.36 -1.81 1.16
CA ILE A 403 -4.80 -1.62 1.29
C ILE A 403 -5.44 -1.65 -0.10
N THR A 404 -6.60 -2.32 -0.22
CA THR A 404 -7.43 -2.26 -1.43
C THR A 404 -8.91 -2.32 -1.10
N LEU A 405 -9.79 -2.18 -2.10
CA LEU A 405 -11.23 -2.00 -1.93
C LEU A 405 -12.02 -2.85 -2.92
N ASP A 406 -13.02 -3.59 -2.42
CA ASP A 406 -14.20 -3.97 -3.19
C ASP A 406 -15.20 -2.80 -3.16
N PRO A 407 -15.37 -2.03 -4.26
CA PRO A 407 -16.26 -0.88 -4.28
C PRO A 407 -17.74 -1.26 -4.35
N ASP A 408 -18.05 -2.47 -4.83
CA ASP A 408 -19.42 -2.96 -4.98
C ASP A 408 -19.97 -3.44 -3.62
N ALA A 409 -19.14 -4.14 -2.83
CA ALA A 409 -19.48 -4.58 -1.48
C ALA A 409 -19.23 -3.52 -0.39
N LYS A 410 -18.44 -2.48 -0.67
CA LYS A 410 -17.85 -1.55 0.31
C LYS A 410 -17.06 -2.29 1.40
N VAL A 411 -16.20 -3.21 0.98
CA VAL A 411 -15.28 -3.96 1.86
C VAL A 411 -13.86 -3.54 1.53
N MET A 412 -13.18 -2.94 2.51
CA MET A 412 -11.74 -2.71 2.41
C MET A 412 -11.01 -3.98 2.81
N TYR A 413 -9.94 -4.31 2.11
CA TYR A 413 -8.98 -5.34 2.51
C TYR A 413 -7.68 -4.67 2.96
N LEU A 414 -7.03 -5.26 3.95
CA LEU A 414 -5.74 -4.81 4.48
C LEU A 414 -4.87 -6.05 4.72
N ALA A 415 -3.64 -6.01 4.21
CA ALA A 415 -2.63 -7.02 4.44
C ALA A 415 -2.03 -6.91 5.86
N MET A 416 -1.52 -8.03 6.39
CA MET A 416 -0.82 -8.06 7.66
C MET A 416 0.23 -9.18 7.66
N SER A 417 1.50 -8.86 7.41
CA SER A 417 2.51 -9.89 7.12
C SER A 417 2.83 -10.80 8.30
N ALA A 418 2.54 -10.41 9.55
CA ALA A 418 2.68 -11.32 10.69
C ALA A 418 1.74 -11.00 11.86
N VAL A 419 1.13 -12.05 12.44
CA VAL A 419 0.47 -11.97 13.76
C VAL A 419 1.50 -12.35 14.82
N GLU A 420 2.31 -11.38 15.24
CA GLU A 420 3.31 -11.57 16.30
C GLU A 420 3.54 -10.27 17.12
N ARG A 421 4.29 -10.40 18.23
CA ARG A 421 4.70 -9.30 19.11
C ARG A 421 3.50 -8.63 19.78
N GLY A 422 3.19 -7.37 19.47
CA GLY A 422 2.07 -6.62 20.07
C GLY A 422 0.68 -7.21 19.77
N MET A 423 0.57 -8.08 18.77
CA MET A 423 -0.71 -8.76 18.44
C MET A 423 -0.98 -10.01 19.29
N GLU A 424 -0.04 -10.41 20.17
CA GLU A 424 -0.14 -11.58 21.05
C GLU A 424 -0.51 -11.19 22.49
N ASP A 425 -1.19 -12.08 23.22
CA ASP A 425 -1.42 -11.90 24.67
C ASP A 425 -0.13 -12.22 25.46
N ALA A 426 0.79 -11.25 25.44
CA ALA A 426 2.23 -11.38 25.66
C ALA A 426 2.93 -12.27 24.61
N TYR A 427 3.90 -11.68 23.89
CA TYR A 427 4.76 -12.35 22.90
C TYR A 427 5.25 -13.71 23.41
N SER A 428 5.04 -14.76 22.62
CA SER A 428 5.05 -16.14 23.12
C SER A 428 6.20 -17.01 22.63
N VAL A 429 6.63 -16.88 21.37
CA VAL A 429 7.63 -17.76 20.73
C VAL A 429 8.76 -16.95 20.07
N PRO A 430 10.05 -17.23 20.35
CA PRO A 430 10.60 -18.27 21.22
C PRO A 430 10.78 -17.83 22.69
N LYS A 431 10.13 -16.75 23.13
CA LYS A 431 10.29 -16.18 24.48
C LYS A 431 8.98 -15.54 24.97
N GLN A 432 8.46 -16.00 26.11
CA GLN A 432 7.44 -15.26 26.85
C GLN A 432 7.99 -13.90 27.30
N SER A 433 7.43 -12.80 26.81
CA SER A 433 7.90 -11.45 27.13
C SER A 433 6.80 -10.40 26.99
N THR A 434 6.61 -9.58 28.02
CA THR A 434 5.67 -8.45 28.00
C THR A 434 6.24 -7.19 27.32
N LYS A 435 7.35 -7.29 26.57
CA LYS A 435 8.05 -6.11 25.99
C LYS A 435 7.11 -5.24 25.14
N TYR A 436 6.17 -5.86 24.44
CA TYR A 436 5.32 -5.23 23.42
C TYR A 436 3.96 -4.76 23.97
N ASP A 437 3.63 -5.16 25.20
CA ASP A 437 2.34 -4.90 25.85
C ASP A 437 2.50 -4.12 27.17
N ILE A 438 3.69 -4.11 27.79
CA ILE A 438 3.97 -3.30 28.97
C ILE A 438 3.81 -1.81 28.66
N GLY A 439 2.89 -1.16 29.36
CA GLY A 439 2.57 0.24 29.14
C GLY A 439 1.70 0.55 27.92
N GLY A 440 1.30 -0.45 27.13
CA GLY A 440 0.26 -0.33 26.09
C GLY A 440 -1.15 -0.67 26.64
N ASN A 441 -2.12 -0.83 25.74
CA ASN A 441 -3.49 -1.23 26.13
C ASN A 441 -3.60 -2.76 26.33
N ASN A 442 -2.87 -3.53 25.53
CA ASN A 442 -3.14 -4.95 25.25
C ASN A 442 -4.61 -5.10 24.80
N ASP A 443 -4.99 -4.39 23.73
CA ASP A 443 -6.27 -4.53 23.03
C ASP A 443 -6.29 -5.80 22.15
N ILE A 444 -5.18 -6.13 21.46
CA ILE A 444 -5.05 -7.25 20.51
C ILE A 444 -4.49 -8.50 21.21
N ARG A 445 -5.22 -9.62 21.17
CA ARG A 445 -4.88 -10.88 21.88
C ARG A 445 -5.12 -12.09 21.00
N LEU A 446 -4.25 -12.29 20.02
CA LEU A 446 -4.36 -13.32 18.98
C LEU A 446 -3.33 -14.46 19.17
N PRO A 447 -3.52 -15.62 18.54
CA PRO A 447 -2.49 -16.66 18.48
C PRO A 447 -1.36 -16.25 17.54
N PHE A 448 -0.11 -16.54 17.94
CA PHE A 448 1.08 -16.36 17.10
C PHE A 448 0.93 -17.06 15.74
N ASN A 449 1.10 -16.31 14.66
CA ASN A 449 1.18 -16.82 13.30
C ASN A 449 2.03 -15.89 12.43
N ARG A 450 3.28 -16.28 12.18
CA ARG A 450 4.22 -15.53 11.35
C ARG A 450 4.00 -15.74 9.84
N CYS A 451 3.05 -16.56 9.41
CA CYS A 451 2.61 -16.58 8.00
C CYS A 451 1.59 -15.48 7.67
N GLY A 452 1.19 -14.67 8.65
CA GLY A 452 0.35 -13.48 8.42
C GLY A 452 -1.10 -13.76 8.02
N VAL A 453 -1.81 -12.70 7.65
CA VAL A 453 -3.26 -12.73 7.38
C VAL A 453 -3.69 -11.51 6.56
N VAL A 454 -4.53 -11.72 5.55
CA VAL A 454 -5.32 -10.64 4.96
C VAL A 454 -6.61 -10.48 5.76
N TYR A 455 -6.88 -9.25 6.18
CA TYR A 455 -8.13 -8.83 6.82
C TYR A 455 -9.11 -8.23 5.82
N ALA A 456 -10.40 -8.30 6.15
CA ALA A 456 -11.47 -7.53 5.54
C ALA A 456 -12.11 -6.61 6.60
N LEU A 457 -12.60 -5.46 6.16
CA LEU A 457 -13.21 -4.42 6.99
C LEU A 457 -14.52 -3.94 6.34
N ASP A 458 -15.65 -4.15 7.01
CA ASP A 458 -16.95 -3.65 6.54
C ASP A 458 -17.00 -2.11 6.65
N LEU A 459 -17.18 -1.39 5.55
CA LEU A 459 -17.30 0.07 5.53
C LEU A 459 -18.77 0.54 5.60
N ASP A 460 -19.02 1.74 6.13
CA ASP A 460 -20.33 2.41 6.10
C ASP A 460 -20.54 3.23 4.81
N ASP A 461 -21.63 3.99 4.71
CA ASP A 461 -21.91 4.81 3.53
C ASP A 461 -20.94 5.99 3.33
N ASN A 462 -20.20 6.37 4.37
CA ASN A 462 -19.15 7.39 4.36
C ASN A 462 -17.74 6.76 4.25
N TYR A 463 -17.65 5.46 3.94
CA TYR A 463 -16.41 4.68 3.89
C TYR A 463 -15.69 4.51 5.26
N VAL A 464 -16.40 4.63 6.38
CA VAL A 464 -15.86 4.39 7.73
C VAL A 464 -15.96 2.91 8.09
N ALA A 465 -14.82 2.27 8.37
CA ALA A 465 -14.75 0.87 8.78
C ALA A 465 -15.37 0.67 10.17
N LYS A 466 -16.28 -0.29 10.28
CA LYS A 466 -17.02 -0.63 11.51
C LYS A 466 -16.41 -1.80 12.29
N ASN A 467 -15.67 -2.67 11.58
CA ASN A 467 -15.09 -3.89 12.11
C ASN A 467 -13.87 -4.31 11.26
N MET A 468 -13.17 -5.34 11.71
CA MET A 468 -12.05 -5.97 11.00
C MET A 468 -12.01 -7.46 11.33
N TYR A 469 -11.82 -8.33 10.33
CA TYR A 469 -11.79 -9.79 10.50
C TYR A 469 -10.90 -10.49 9.47
N GLY A 470 -10.21 -11.56 9.86
CA GLY A 470 -9.36 -12.32 8.95
C GLY A 470 -10.16 -13.06 7.86
N VAL A 471 -9.70 -12.99 6.61
CA VAL A 471 -10.32 -13.67 5.45
C VAL A 471 -9.42 -14.72 4.79
N VAL A 472 -8.12 -14.46 4.71
CA VAL A 472 -7.10 -15.43 4.26
C VAL A 472 -6.00 -15.44 5.33
N THR A 473 -5.74 -16.58 5.96
CA THR A 473 -4.74 -16.71 7.01
C THR A 473 -3.66 -17.67 6.54
N GLY A 474 -2.39 -17.26 6.61
CA GLY A 474 -1.26 -18.12 6.24
C GLY A 474 -1.15 -19.33 7.17
N ILE A 475 -0.62 -20.44 6.64
CA ILE A 475 -0.61 -21.73 7.35
C ILE A 475 0.84 -22.08 7.73
N PRO A 476 1.24 -21.95 9.01
CA PRO A 476 2.61 -22.29 9.42
C PRO A 476 2.82 -23.81 9.47
N VAL A 477 4.00 -24.26 9.03
CA VAL A 477 4.43 -25.66 9.07
C VAL A 477 5.60 -25.94 10.04
N THR A 478 6.14 -24.89 10.68
CA THR A 478 7.15 -25.00 11.76
C THR A 478 6.73 -24.27 13.03
N GLU A 479 7.21 -24.75 14.18
CA GLU A 479 6.96 -24.15 15.52
C GLU A 479 7.43 -22.69 15.56
N SER A 480 8.55 -22.39 14.92
CA SER A 480 9.11 -21.04 14.76
C SER A 480 8.27 -20.05 13.95
N TYR A 481 7.18 -20.51 13.31
CA TYR A 481 6.24 -19.69 12.55
C TYR A 481 4.79 -19.77 13.09
N GLY A 482 4.51 -20.63 14.08
CA GLY A 482 3.19 -20.76 14.72
C GLY A 482 2.50 -22.12 14.57
N ALA A 483 3.18 -23.16 14.05
CA ALA A 483 2.63 -24.51 14.06
C ALA A 483 2.72 -25.15 15.46
N ASP A 484 1.82 -26.10 15.77
CA ASP A 484 1.86 -26.86 17.04
C ASP A 484 3.17 -27.63 17.25
N ASN A 485 3.92 -27.91 16.18
CA ASN A 485 5.24 -28.57 16.12
C ASN A 485 5.67 -28.76 14.64
N ASP A 486 6.96 -29.06 14.42
CA ASP A 486 7.56 -29.26 13.09
C ASP A 486 7.13 -30.55 12.35
N THR A 487 6.08 -31.29 12.75
CA THR A 487 5.69 -32.53 12.02
C THR A 487 5.09 -32.30 10.63
N GLN A 488 4.76 -31.05 10.28
CA GLN A 488 4.35 -30.65 8.94
C GLN A 488 5.49 -30.02 8.12
N ALA A 489 6.68 -29.86 8.70
CA ALA A 489 7.82 -29.27 8.01
C ALA A 489 8.28 -30.16 6.82
N TYR A 490 8.69 -29.50 5.73
CA TYR A 490 9.21 -30.17 4.55
C TYR A 490 10.52 -30.93 4.83
N ASP A 491 10.81 -31.98 4.06
CA ASP A 491 12.05 -32.77 4.19
C ASP A 491 13.27 -31.83 4.15
N PRO A 492 14.14 -31.81 5.17
CA PRO A 492 15.30 -30.92 5.23
C PRO A 492 16.35 -31.19 4.13
N ASN A 493 16.21 -32.28 3.38
CA ASN A 493 17.03 -32.62 2.20
C ASN A 493 16.28 -32.40 0.88
N GLY A 494 14.99 -32.05 0.94
CA GLY A 494 14.13 -31.85 -0.22
C GLY A 494 14.18 -30.43 -0.78
N PRO A 495 13.63 -30.21 -2.00
CA PRO A 495 13.64 -28.91 -2.67
C PRO A 495 12.88 -27.81 -1.91
N PHE A 496 11.99 -28.18 -0.98
CA PHE A 496 11.14 -27.25 -0.24
C PHE A 496 11.60 -26.99 1.22
N ALA A 497 12.79 -27.48 1.61
CA ALA A 497 13.31 -27.43 2.99
C ALA A 497 13.34 -26.03 3.65
N LYS A 498 13.50 -24.95 2.86
CA LYS A 498 13.61 -23.59 3.39
C LYS A 498 12.27 -23.00 3.85
N ASN A 499 11.16 -23.33 3.19
CA ASN A 499 9.83 -22.79 3.50
C ASN A 499 9.40 -23.08 4.95
N LYS A 500 8.64 -22.15 5.55
CA LYS A 500 8.12 -22.20 6.92
C LYS A 500 6.59 -22.05 6.97
N CYS A 501 6.00 -21.58 5.87
CA CYS A 501 4.58 -21.62 5.59
C CYS A 501 4.25 -22.76 4.60
N HIS A 502 2.97 -23.15 4.54
CA HIS A 502 2.49 -24.21 3.67
C HIS A 502 2.38 -23.70 2.24
N LEU A 503 3.05 -24.38 1.30
CA LEU A 503 3.18 -23.95 -0.10
C LEU A 503 1.85 -23.64 -0.81
N ASP A 504 0.76 -24.33 -0.48
CA ASP A 504 -0.58 -24.09 -1.05
C ASP A 504 -1.44 -23.08 -0.24
N GLY A 505 -0.79 -22.20 0.52
CA GLY A 505 -1.38 -21.09 1.26
C GLY A 505 -0.47 -19.87 1.22
N ILE A 506 -0.96 -18.72 1.66
CA ILE A 506 -0.14 -17.49 1.73
C ILE A 506 0.93 -17.59 2.83
N ALA A 507 2.04 -16.90 2.60
CA ALA A 507 3.03 -16.53 3.60
C ALA A 507 3.20 -15.01 3.55
N ASN A 508 3.18 -14.35 4.71
CA ASN A 508 3.54 -12.94 4.87
C ASN A 508 2.95 -12.04 3.76
N PRO A 509 1.60 -11.94 3.68
CA PRO A 509 0.94 -11.20 2.63
C PRO A 509 1.32 -9.73 2.70
N ASP A 510 1.91 -9.25 1.61
CA ASP A 510 2.27 -7.85 1.40
C ASP A 510 1.17 -7.17 0.56
N ASN A 511 1.47 -6.32 -0.44
CA ASN A 511 0.42 -5.51 -1.05
C ASN A 511 -0.60 -6.36 -1.83
N ILE A 512 -1.80 -5.80 -1.89
CA ILE A 512 -3.00 -6.47 -2.38
C ILE A 512 -3.75 -5.55 -3.33
N THR A 513 -4.43 -6.14 -4.32
CA THR A 513 -5.27 -5.37 -5.25
C THR A 513 -6.52 -6.15 -5.63
N PHE A 514 -7.69 -5.51 -5.60
CA PHE A 514 -8.95 -6.14 -5.93
C PHE A 514 -9.28 -6.00 -7.42
N MET A 515 -9.99 -6.99 -7.98
CA MET A 515 -10.51 -6.97 -9.35
C MET A 515 -12.02 -6.69 -9.32
N PRO A 516 -12.48 -5.44 -9.52
CA PRO A 516 -13.88 -5.04 -9.28
C PRO A 516 -14.87 -5.80 -10.17
N GLY A 517 -16.00 -6.20 -9.60
CA GLY A 517 -16.99 -7.07 -10.26
C GLY A 517 -16.54 -8.52 -10.54
N TYR A 518 -15.26 -8.87 -10.41
CA TYR A 518 -14.75 -10.24 -10.61
C TYR A 518 -14.59 -11.05 -9.31
N LYS A 519 -14.83 -10.41 -8.15
CA LYS A 519 -14.79 -11.04 -6.82
C LYS A 519 -13.44 -11.70 -6.48
N THR A 520 -12.35 -11.16 -7.02
CA THR A 520 -11.00 -11.71 -6.89
C THR A 520 -10.08 -10.67 -6.27
N LEU A 521 -9.43 -11.07 -5.17
CA LEU A 521 -8.32 -10.35 -4.56
C LEU A 521 -7.01 -10.94 -5.07
N ILE A 522 -6.09 -10.10 -5.52
CA ILE A 522 -4.70 -10.46 -5.79
C ILE A 522 -3.88 -10.14 -4.54
N ILE A 523 -2.96 -11.03 -4.17
CA ILE A 523 -2.12 -10.94 -2.96
C ILE A 523 -0.67 -11.19 -3.33
N GLY A 524 0.23 -10.25 -3.02
CA GLY A 524 1.69 -10.44 -3.06
C GLY A 524 2.26 -10.92 -1.72
N GLU A 525 3.55 -11.24 -1.69
CA GLU A 525 4.27 -11.68 -0.48
C GLU A 525 5.64 -10.97 -0.35
N ASP A 526 5.98 -10.51 0.86
CA ASP A 526 7.33 -10.26 1.41
C ASP A 526 7.53 -11.26 2.54
N THR A 527 8.28 -12.34 2.33
CA THR A 527 8.42 -13.36 3.38
C THR A 527 9.75 -13.37 4.13
N GLY A 528 10.86 -12.99 3.48
CA GLY A 528 12.25 -13.16 3.94
C GLY A 528 12.72 -14.59 4.26
N SER A 529 11.79 -15.50 4.56
CA SER A 529 11.98 -16.90 4.99
C SER A 529 10.67 -17.69 5.17
N GLY A 530 9.49 -17.10 4.91
CA GLY A 530 8.19 -17.80 4.98
C GLY A 530 8.00 -18.77 3.82
N HIS A 531 8.23 -18.27 2.60
CA HIS A 531 8.58 -19.07 1.42
C HIS A 531 10.09 -18.90 1.10
N GLN A 532 10.59 -19.55 0.04
CA GLN A 532 11.95 -19.35 -0.50
C GLN A 532 11.97 -18.47 -1.76
N ASN A 533 10.83 -18.40 -2.43
CA ASN A 533 10.56 -17.64 -3.63
C ASN A 533 9.13 -17.12 -3.44
N ASP A 534 9.01 -15.81 -3.35
CA ASP A 534 7.79 -15.12 -2.97
C ASP A 534 6.80 -15.08 -4.14
N LEU A 535 5.51 -14.96 -3.82
CA LEU A 535 4.43 -15.41 -4.69
C LEU A 535 3.40 -14.31 -4.93
N ILE A 536 2.79 -14.33 -6.12
CA ILE A 536 1.51 -13.65 -6.33
C ILE A 536 0.39 -14.69 -6.40
N TRP A 537 -0.66 -14.46 -5.62
CA TRP A 537 -1.85 -15.28 -5.54
C TRP A 537 -3.08 -14.57 -6.10
N SER A 538 -3.99 -15.34 -6.68
CA SER A 538 -5.37 -14.96 -7.00
C SER A 538 -6.32 -15.69 -6.04
N TYR A 539 -7.03 -14.96 -5.20
CA TYR A 539 -8.00 -15.47 -4.24
C TYR A 539 -9.43 -15.01 -4.60
N ASN A 540 -10.33 -15.95 -4.91
CA ASN A 540 -11.74 -15.61 -5.11
C ASN A 540 -12.48 -15.59 -3.77
N ILE A 541 -13.13 -14.46 -3.44
CA ILE A 541 -13.68 -14.22 -2.09
C ILE A 541 -14.93 -15.06 -1.76
N GLU A 542 -15.62 -15.61 -2.77
CA GLU A 542 -16.82 -16.44 -2.60
C GLU A 542 -16.50 -17.94 -2.61
N SER A 543 -15.77 -18.43 -3.63
CA SER A 543 -15.39 -19.84 -3.72
C SER A 543 -14.29 -20.22 -2.72
N LYS A 544 -13.50 -19.23 -2.29
CA LYS A 544 -12.29 -19.36 -1.47
C LYS A 544 -11.17 -20.15 -2.16
N GLU A 545 -11.22 -20.23 -3.48
CA GLU A 545 -10.15 -20.79 -4.29
C GLU A 545 -8.95 -19.83 -4.30
N LEU A 546 -7.79 -20.36 -3.88
CA LEU A 546 -6.51 -19.66 -3.83
C LEU A 546 -5.59 -20.29 -4.89
N THR A 547 -5.18 -19.50 -5.89
CA THR A 547 -4.40 -19.97 -7.04
C THR A 547 -3.10 -19.17 -7.16
N ARG A 548 -1.95 -19.84 -7.18
CA ARG A 548 -0.65 -19.18 -7.43
C ARG A 548 -0.58 -18.73 -8.89
N ILE A 549 -0.34 -17.45 -9.13
CA ILE A 549 -0.27 -16.85 -10.47
C ILE A 549 1.12 -16.30 -10.83
N GLN A 550 2.01 -16.11 -9.84
CA GLN A 550 3.43 -15.81 -10.07
C GLN A 550 4.33 -16.39 -8.99
N THR A 551 5.61 -16.59 -9.31
CA THR A 551 6.75 -16.78 -8.39
C THR A 551 7.87 -15.82 -8.77
N THR A 552 8.69 -15.41 -7.81
CA THR A 552 9.91 -14.61 -8.04
C THR A 552 11.18 -15.47 -8.12
N PRO A 553 12.32 -14.87 -8.56
CA PRO A 553 13.65 -15.39 -8.29
C PRO A 553 13.95 -15.48 -6.77
N TYR A 554 15.06 -16.12 -6.42
CA TYR A 554 15.59 -16.18 -5.07
C TYR A 554 15.69 -14.81 -4.39
N GLY A 555 15.23 -14.70 -3.14
CA GLY A 555 15.48 -13.52 -2.30
C GLY A 555 14.96 -12.21 -2.89
N SER A 556 13.76 -12.27 -3.46
CA SER A 556 13.01 -11.12 -3.96
C SER A 556 11.53 -11.30 -3.68
N GLU A 557 10.98 -10.45 -2.84
CA GLU A 557 9.55 -10.21 -2.65
C GLU A 557 8.78 -9.79 -3.93
N THR A 558 7.45 -9.71 -3.81
CA THR A 558 6.56 -9.13 -4.82
C THR A 558 5.84 -7.88 -4.29
N THR A 559 6.55 -6.77 -4.08
CA THR A 559 6.01 -5.59 -3.38
C THR A 559 4.61 -5.19 -3.84
N SER A 560 4.46 -4.75 -5.08
CA SER A 560 3.30 -3.95 -5.52
C SER A 560 2.51 -4.59 -6.68
N PRO A 561 1.67 -5.63 -6.43
CA PRO A 561 0.63 -6.04 -7.39
C PRO A 561 -0.50 -5.00 -7.43
N TYR A 562 -0.74 -4.37 -8.59
CA TYR A 562 -1.78 -3.34 -8.74
C TYR A 562 -2.58 -3.50 -10.04
N PHE A 563 -3.91 -3.57 -9.94
CA PHE A 563 -4.78 -3.86 -11.07
C PHE A 563 -5.38 -2.61 -11.73
N TYR A 564 -5.21 -2.52 -13.05
CA TYR A 564 -5.79 -1.51 -13.92
C TYR A 564 -6.84 -2.19 -14.82
N PRO A 565 -8.15 -1.93 -14.64
CA PRO A 565 -9.20 -2.62 -15.39
C PRO A 565 -9.35 -2.11 -16.83
N ASP A 566 -9.03 -0.86 -17.12
CA ASP A 566 -9.01 -0.30 -18.48
C ASP A 566 -8.02 0.87 -18.57
N ILE A 567 -6.98 0.70 -19.38
CA ILE A 567 -6.13 1.75 -19.94
C ILE A 567 -6.23 1.61 -21.46
N ASN A 568 -6.98 2.50 -22.12
CA ASN A 568 -7.18 2.55 -23.56
C ASN A 568 -7.66 1.23 -24.23
N GLY A 569 -8.49 0.44 -23.53
CA GLY A 569 -9.05 -0.82 -24.02
C GLY A 569 -8.34 -2.09 -23.53
N TRP A 570 -7.34 -1.96 -22.66
CA TRP A 570 -6.53 -3.06 -22.13
C TRP A 570 -6.44 -3.04 -20.60
N ALA A 571 -6.48 -4.21 -19.97
CA ALA A 571 -6.30 -4.39 -18.54
C ALA A 571 -4.89 -4.91 -18.21
N TYR A 572 -4.37 -4.52 -17.06
CA TYR A 572 -3.02 -4.84 -16.58
C TYR A 572 -3.05 -5.20 -15.10
N LEU A 573 -2.42 -6.31 -14.72
CA LEU A 573 -2.02 -6.54 -13.34
C LEU A 573 -0.53 -6.20 -13.25
N MET A 574 -0.19 -5.01 -12.75
CA MET A 574 1.20 -4.66 -12.48
C MET A 574 1.81 -5.67 -11.51
N SER A 575 3.10 -5.92 -11.65
CA SER A 575 3.90 -6.69 -10.70
C SER A 575 5.33 -6.17 -10.74
N VAL A 576 5.85 -5.89 -9.54
CA VAL A 576 7.24 -5.52 -9.32
C VAL A 576 7.91 -6.67 -8.57
N VAL A 577 9.20 -6.86 -8.82
CA VAL A 577 10.06 -7.86 -8.17
C VAL A 577 11.28 -7.12 -7.66
N GLN A 578 11.27 -6.72 -6.39
CA GLN A 578 12.32 -5.92 -5.75
C GLN A 578 13.60 -6.76 -5.58
N HIS A 579 14.76 -6.11 -5.65
CA HIS A 579 16.06 -6.59 -5.16
C HIS A 579 16.36 -8.11 -5.23
N PRO A 580 16.30 -8.79 -6.41
CA PRO A 580 16.66 -10.21 -6.51
C PRO A 580 17.98 -10.55 -5.82
N TYR A 581 17.97 -11.64 -5.05
CA TYR A 581 19.05 -12.11 -4.18
C TYR A 581 19.41 -11.15 -3.02
N GLY A 582 18.48 -10.28 -2.60
CA GLY A 582 18.65 -9.28 -1.54
C GLY A 582 18.38 -9.80 -0.13
N GLU A 583 17.25 -10.49 0.07
CA GLU A 583 16.81 -10.99 1.38
C GLU A 583 17.44 -12.35 1.75
N SER A 584 16.87 -13.43 1.19
CA SER A 584 17.31 -14.81 1.33
C SER A 584 18.19 -15.19 0.15
N ASP A 585 18.89 -16.32 0.26
CA ASP A 585 19.58 -16.95 -0.88
C ASP A 585 20.56 -16.04 -1.65
N ALA A 586 21.08 -14.98 -1.01
CA ALA A 586 22.09 -14.08 -1.55
C ALA A 586 23.40 -14.80 -1.96
N ASP A 587 23.66 -15.97 -1.40
CA ASP A 587 24.77 -16.85 -1.79
C ASP A 587 24.57 -17.52 -3.17
N GLN A 588 23.35 -17.44 -3.72
CA GLN A 588 23.01 -17.91 -5.07
C GLN A 588 23.29 -16.87 -6.16
N LEU A 589 23.61 -15.61 -5.83
CA LEU A 589 23.89 -14.58 -6.83
C LEU A 589 25.23 -14.84 -7.54
N VAL A 590 25.17 -15.04 -8.86
CA VAL A 590 26.38 -15.06 -9.70
C VAL A 590 26.88 -13.62 -9.88
N ALA A 591 27.92 -13.25 -9.15
CA ALA A 591 28.48 -11.89 -9.15
C ALA A 591 28.79 -11.38 -10.58
N GLY A 592 28.26 -10.19 -10.92
CA GLY A 592 28.42 -9.57 -12.23
C GLY A 592 27.50 -10.11 -13.33
N SER A 593 26.50 -10.94 -12.99
CA SER A 593 25.49 -11.43 -13.95
C SER A 593 24.41 -10.41 -14.31
N GLY A 594 24.09 -9.46 -13.42
CA GLY A 594 22.92 -8.59 -13.57
C GLY A 594 21.58 -9.32 -13.32
N ALA A 595 21.62 -10.46 -12.63
CA ALA A 595 20.42 -11.14 -12.15
C ALA A 595 19.78 -10.38 -10.98
N ASP A 596 20.59 -9.65 -10.22
CA ASP A 596 20.30 -8.78 -9.07
C ASP A 596 19.50 -7.50 -9.40
N LYS A 597 19.42 -7.11 -10.68
CA LYS A 597 18.58 -5.97 -11.10
C LYS A 597 17.10 -6.34 -10.94
N ALA A 598 16.34 -5.54 -10.22
CA ALA A 598 14.89 -5.71 -10.08
C ALA A 598 14.12 -5.52 -11.39
N TYR A 599 12.84 -5.87 -11.38
CA TYR A 599 11.96 -5.88 -12.54
C TYR A 599 10.69 -5.08 -12.25
N THR A 600 10.42 -4.04 -13.03
CA THR A 600 9.11 -3.37 -13.08
C THR A 600 8.35 -3.89 -14.29
N GLY A 601 7.20 -4.54 -14.08
CA GLY A 601 6.45 -5.22 -15.12
C GLY A 601 4.97 -5.42 -14.80
N TYR A 602 4.34 -6.34 -15.54
CA TYR A 602 2.93 -6.69 -15.39
C TYR A 602 2.63 -8.09 -15.92
N ILE A 603 1.57 -8.73 -15.42
CA ILE A 603 0.92 -9.88 -16.06
C ILE A 603 -0.12 -9.34 -17.05
N GLY A 604 0.02 -9.71 -18.34
CA GLY A 604 -0.87 -9.25 -19.41
C GLY A 604 -0.16 -9.03 -20.75
N PRO A 605 -0.68 -8.16 -21.64
CA PRO A 605 -1.90 -7.37 -21.50
C PRO A 605 -3.15 -8.26 -21.57
N LEU A 606 -4.23 -7.83 -20.90
CA LEU A 606 -5.53 -8.50 -20.96
C LEU A 606 -6.56 -7.60 -21.66
N PRO A 607 -7.67 -8.14 -22.21
CA PRO A 607 -8.78 -7.30 -22.67
C PRO A 607 -9.31 -6.43 -21.52
N ALA A 608 -9.83 -5.22 -21.80
CA ALA A 608 -10.43 -4.37 -20.77
C ALA A 608 -11.52 -5.10 -19.94
N MET A 609 -11.51 -4.87 -18.64
CA MET A 609 -12.28 -5.58 -17.61
C MET A 609 -13.28 -4.65 -16.89
N ASN A 610 -13.93 -3.77 -17.65
CA ASN A 610 -15.02 -2.88 -17.20
C ASN A 610 -16.23 -3.66 -16.65
#